data_AF-A0A9Q0HXD7-F1
#
_entry.id   AF-A0A9Q0HXD7-F1
#
_cell.length_a   1.000
_cell.length_b   1.000
_cell.length_c   1.000
_cell.angle_alpha   90.00
_cell.angle_beta   90.00
_cell.angle_gamma   90.00
#
_symmetry.space_group_name_H-M   'P 1'
#
loop_
_entity.id
_entity.type
_entity.pdbx_description
1 polymer ?
#
loop_
_entity_poly.entity_id
_entity_poly.type
_entity_poly.pdbx_seq_one_letter_code
_entity_poly.pdbx_strand_id
1 'polypeptide(L)'
;MDLQSSLLSMDNQTLTPPHQNQHYSVIPNQSLAIGQEFPDVEACRRALKDMAIALHFELRIVKSDRSRFIAKCSQDGCPWRVHVAKCPGVPTFSVRTLHGEHTCEGVRNLHHQQATVGWVARSVEARLRHNPQIKPKEILQDIQDQHGVAVSYMQAWRGKERSMAAVHGTLEEGYRYLPAYCEQVKKTNPGTIAIVSGTGSENSFHRLFISYRASIYGFLHACRPLLELDKAQLKGKYLGTMMCASAVDADHSMFPLAFAVVDTESDENWMWFLSELRKLLGVNTDKMPVLTILSERHKAIVEAVETHFPTAYHGFCLRYVSENFREEFKNPKLVNLFWNAVYALTASEFDSKVTEMMAVQDVMPWFRQFPPGLWAVAYFEGVRYGHFSLGITEILYNWALECHELPVVQMMEHIRHQLASWFIERQNMAMSWGSILVPSAEKLISEAIADSRCYQVLRANKVEFEIVSSERTNIVDIQTRFCSCRRWQIYGIPCAHAAAALLSCGEDVRIYAHDCFSVRKYREAYSQPIFPVPDRSCWTEAGTGSEGSGPGLGKGELVLRPPKTRRPPGRPKMKVLKIESLKRPKRIVQCGRCHLLGHSQKKCTLRV
;
A
#
# COMPACT_ATOMS: atom_id res chain seq x y z
N MET A 1 58.08 -7.40 39.53
CA MET A 1 58.27 -8.59 38.68
C MET A 1 57.53 -8.34 37.37
N ASP A 2 58.11 -7.50 36.51
CA ASP A 2 58.64 -7.87 35.18
C ASP A 2 58.12 -9.16 34.55
N LEU A 3 57.93 -9.33 33.23
CA LEU A 3 57.95 -8.53 31.99
C LEU A 3 57.69 -9.58 30.86
N GLN A 4 57.13 -9.15 29.73
CA GLN A 4 57.27 -9.75 28.37
C GLN A 4 56.65 -11.13 28.09
N SER A 5 56.25 -11.51 26.88
CA SER A 5 55.86 -10.86 25.61
C SER A 5 55.51 -12.00 24.66
N SER A 6 54.47 -11.89 23.83
CA SER A 6 54.50 -12.36 22.43
C SER A 6 53.18 -12.03 21.74
N LEU A 7 53.28 -11.07 20.82
CA LEU A 7 52.37 -10.83 19.72
C LEU A 7 52.57 -11.95 18.68
N LEU A 8 51.50 -12.60 18.24
CA LEU A 8 51.37 -13.10 16.86
C LEU A 8 49.91 -12.95 16.40
N SER A 9 49.80 -12.37 15.21
CA SER A 9 48.61 -12.01 14.44
C SER A 9 47.75 -13.20 14.04
N MET A 10 46.42 -13.06 14.08
CA MET A 10 45.52 -13.75 13.16
C MET A 10 44.33 -12.86 12.77
N ASP A 11 44.46 -12.31 11.57
CA ASP A 11 43.48 -12.13 10.51
C ASP A 11 42.02 -11.80 10.82
N ASN A 12 41.68 -10.60 10.34
CA ASN A 12 40.37 -10.04 10.11
C ASN A 12 39.65 -10.83 8.99
N GLN A 13 38.88 -11.86 9.35
CA GLN A 13 37.99 -12.53 8.39
C GLN A 13 36.70 -11.73 8.20
N THR A 14 36.70 -10.95 7.13
CA THR A 14 35.53 -10.37 6.48
C THR A 14 34.57 -11.51 6.09
N LEU A 15 33.42 -11.59 6.76
CA LEU A 15 32.31 -12.44 6.36
C LEU A 15 31.82 -12.00 4.97
N THR A 16 32.22 -12.78 3.95
CA THR A 16 31.68 -12.68 2.60
C THR A 16 30.28 -13.31 2.57
N PRO A 17 29.28 -12.67 1.93
CA PRO A 17 27.96 -13.26 1.78
C PRO A 17 28.01 -14.48 0.86
N PRO A 18 27.09 -15.45 1.01
CA PRO A 18 27.18 -16.71 0.31
C PRO A 18 26.97 -16.47 -1.19
N HIS A 19 27.95 -16.89 -1.99
CA HIS A 19 27.82 -17.04 -3.43
C HIS A 19 26.67 -18.03 -3.71
N GLN A 20 25.49 -17.51 -4.01
CA GLN A 20 24.46 -18.28 -4.68
C GLN A 20 25.02 -18.62 -6.06
N ASN A 21 25.33 -19.90 -6.28
CA ASN A 21 25.60 -20.46 -7.60
C ASN A 21 24.40 -20.16 -8.50
N GLN A 22 24.50 -19.09 -9.27
CA GLN A 22 23.63 -18.84 -10.40
C GLN A 22 23.85 -20.00 -11.37
N HIS A 23 22.80 -20.78 -11.61
CA HIS A 23 22.77 -21.74 -12.70
C HIS A 23 22.92 -20.94 -14.00
N TYR A 24 24.16 -20.73 -14.43
CA TYR A 24 24.46 -20.18 -15.75
C TYR A 24 23.95 -21.20 -16.77
N SER A 25 22.85 -20.90 -17.43
CA SER A 25 22.43 -21.61 -18.63
C SER A 25 23.45 -21.30 -19.72
N VAL A 26 24.48 -22.15 -19.81
CA VAL A 26 25.34 -22.29 -20.98
C VAL A 26 24.41 -22.47 -22.18
N ILE A 27 24.46 -21.54 -23.14
CA ILE A 27 23.71 -21.64 -24.39
C ILE A 27 24.13 -22.96 -25.04
N PRO A 28 23.23 -23.95 -25.20
CA PRO A 28 23.58 -25.17 -25.90
C PRO A 28 24.02 -24.77 -27.30
N ASN A 29 25.16 -25.30 -27.75
CA ASN A 29 25.59 -25.22 -29.14
C ASN A 29 24.48 -25.83 -30.01
N GLN A 30 23.50 -25.03 -30.42
CA GLN A 30 22.41 -25.46 -31.29
C GLN A 30 22.99 -25.52 -32.71
N SER A 31 23.70 -26.59 -33.03
CA SER A 31 24.01 -26.91 -34.42
C SER A 31 22.72 -27.32 -35.12
N LEU A 32 22.36 -26.59 -36.18
CA LEU A 32 21.24 -26.99 -37.03
C LEU A 32 21.66 -28.23 -37.83
N ALA A 33 20.81 -29.25 -37.90
CA ALA A 33 21.09 -30.46 -38.67
C ALA A 33 20.05 -30.69 -39.76
N ILE A 34 20.48 -31.28 -40.89
CA ILE A 34 19.54 -31.79 -41.90
C ILE A 34 18.71 -32.92 -41.25
N GLY A 35 17.39 -32.90 -41.47
CA GLY A 35 16.45 -33.81 -40.85
C GLY A 35 15.91 -33.35 -39.49
N GLN A 36 16.49 -32.31 -38.87
CA GLN A 36 15.98 -31.75 -37.61
C GLN A 36 14.53 -31.28 -37.78
N GLU A 37 13.67 -31.67 -36.85
CA GLU A 37 12.24 -31.39 -36.89
C GLU A 37 11.83 -30.31 -35.88
N PHE A 38 10.86 -29.50 -36.28
CA PHE A 38 10.21 -28.49 -35.48
C PHE A 38 8.70 -28.76 -35.47
N PRO A 39 8.01 -28.61 -34.33
CA PRO A 39 6.58 -28.95 -34.24
C PRO A 39 5.70 -28.10 -35.16
N ASP A 40 6.11 -26.86 -35.46
CA ASP A 40 5.43 -25.96 -36.38
C ASP A 40 6.40 -24.91 -36.99
N VAL A 41 5.90 -24.11 -37.94
CA VAL A 41 6.69 -23.07 -38.62
C VAL A 41 7.15 -21.95 -37.68
N GLU A 42 6.41 -21.66 -36.61
CA GLU A 42 6.77 -20.60 -35.66
C GLU A 42 7.89 -21.05 -34.72
N ALA A 43 7.90 -22.31 -34.29
CA ALA A 43 9.01 -22.94 -33.58
C ALA A 43 10.28 -22.94 -34.43
N CYS A 44 10.16 -23.29 -35.72
CA CYS A 44 11.27 -23.21 -36.67
C CYS A 44 11.82 -21.78 -36.80
N ARG A 45 10.94 -20.79 -37.03
CA ARG A 45 11.35 -19.38 -37.13
C ARG A 45 11.99 -18.86 -35.85
N ARG A 46 11.52 -19.29 -34.68
CA ARG A 46 12.10 -18.92 -33.39
C ARG A 46 13.51 -19.49 -33.27
N ALA A 47 13.68 -20.78 -33.46
CA ALA A 47 14.97 -21.45 -33.37
C ALA A 47 16.02 -20.83 -34.32
N LEU A 48 15.64 -20.55 -35.57
CA LEU A 48 16.55 -19.92 -36.54
C LEU A 48 16.92 -18.47 -36.18
N LYS A 49 16.02 -17.72 -35.51
CA LYS A 49 16.33 -16.38 -35.01
C LYS A 49 17.24 -16.43 -33.78
N ASP A 50 16.98 -17.36 -32.87
CA ASP A 50 17.79 -17.55 -31.67
C ASP A 50 19.22 -17.98 -32.04
N MET A 51 19.35 -18.87 -33.02
CA MET A 51 20.64 -19.25 -33.62
C MET A 51 21.35 -18.08 -34.28
N ALA A 52 20.64 -17.27 -35.07
CA ALA A 52 21.22 -16.10 -35.73
C ALA A 52 21.84 -15.11 -34.71
N ILE A 53 21.14 -14.90 -33.59
CA ILE A 53 21.63 -14.06 -32.49
C ILE A 53 22.84 -14.70 -31.80
N ALA A 54 22.77 -15.99 -31.47
CA ALA A 54 23.85 -16.70 -30.78
C ALA A 54 25.13 -16.81 -31.61
N LEU A 55 25.01 -16.92 -32.94
CA LEU A 55 26.13 -16.98 -33.87
C LEU A 55 26.49 -15.62 -34.48
N HIS A 56 25.88 -14.53 -34.00
CA HIS A 56 26.12 -13.16 -34.43
C HIS A 56 26.07 -12.95 -35.96
N PHE A 57 25.02 -13.43 -36.64
CA PHE A 57 24.77 -13.11 -38.06
C PHE A 57 23.32 -12.69 -38.30
N GLU A 58 23.08 -11.87 -39.32
CA GLU A 58 21.71 -11.45 -39.66
C GLU A 58 21.02 -12.43 -40.63
N LEU A 59 19.77 -12.77 -40.32
CA LEU A 59 18.92 -13.65 -41.11
C LEU A 59 18.02 -12.86 -42.07
N ARG A 60 18.15 -13.08 -43.39
CA ARG A 60 17.20 -12.59 -44.40
C ARG A 60 16.24 -13.70 -44.81
N ILE A 61 14.94 -13.43 -44.67
CA ILE A 61 13.89 -14.35 -45.12
C ILE A 61 13.78 -14.26 -46.63
N VAL A 62 13.97 -15.38 -47.33
CA VAL A 62 13.79 -15.48 -48.79
C VAL A 62 12.35 -15.86 -49.12
N LYS A 63 11.81 -16.85 -48.40
CA LYS A 63 10.44 -17.31 -48.59
C LYS A 63 9.87 -17.86 -47.29
N SER A 64 8.62 -17.54 -47.01
CA SER A 64 7.94 -18.01 -45.80
C SER A 64 6.46 -18.15 -46.13
N ASP A 65 6.00 -19.39 -46.26
CA ASP A 65 4.61 -19.73 -46.58
C ASP A 65 4.14 -20.92 -45.71
N ARG A 66 2.92 -21.42 -45.94
CA ARG A 66 2.33 -22.52 -45.13
C ARG A 66 3.03 -23.87 -45.32
N SER A 67 3.87 -24.01 -46.34
CA SER A 67 4.53 -25.26 -46.74
C SER A 67 6.04 -25.26 -46.56
N ARG A 68 6.68 -24.08 -46.51
CA ARG A 68 8.14 -23.94 -46.41
C ARG A 68 8.58 -22.63 -45.78
N PHE A 69 9.79 -22.69 -45.23
CA PHE A 69 10.55 -21.56 -44.73
C PHE A 69 11.98 -21.63 -45.31
N ILE A 70 12.39 -20.58 -46.01
CA ILE A 70 13.72 -20.45 -46.62
C ILE A 70 14.33 -19.15 -46.10
N ALA A 71 15.52 -19.26 -45.52
CA ALA A 71 16.28 -18.13 -45.04
C ALA A 71 17.75 -18.24 -45.45
N LYS A 72 18.40 -17.10 -45.59
CA LYS A 72 19.84 -16.98 -45.92
C LYS A 72 20.49 -15.94 -45.03
N CYS A 73 21.82 -15.89 -45.03
CA CYS A 73 22.54 -14.79 -44.41
C CYS A 73 22.21 -13.48 -45.15
N SER A 74 22.06 -12.38 -44.40
CA SER A 74 21.79 -11.06 -44.96
C SER A 74 22.99 -10.46 -45.70
N GLN A 75 24.21 -10.92 -45.42
CA GLN A 75 25.43 -10.45 -46.07
C GLN A 75 25.51 -10.99 -47.49
N ASP A 76 25.78 -10.10 -48.44
CA ASP A 76 25.88 -10.46 -49.86
C ASP A 76 27.11 -11.36 -50.10
N GLY A 77 26.91 -12.41 -50.91
CA GLY A 77 27.96 -13.40 -51.19
C GLY A 77 28.17 -14.49 -50.12
N CYS A 78 27.48 -14.42 -48.97
CA CYS A 78 27.55 -15.47 -47.95
C CYS A 78 26.76 -16.72 -48.39
N PRO A 79 27.35 -17.94 -48.34
CA PRO A 79 26.69 -19.16 -48.81
C PRO A 79 25.68 -19.73 -47.81
N TRP A 80 25.66 -19.24 -46.56
CA TRP A 80 24.78 -19.76 -45.52
C TRP A 80 23.31 -19.66 -45.94
N ARG A 81 22.62 -20.81 -45.93
CA ARG A 81 21.22 -20.91 -46.35
C ARG A 81 20.56 -22.15 -45.77
N VAL A 82 19.33 -21.98 -45.32
CA VAL A 82 18.47 -23.06 -44.82
C VAL A 82 17.17 -23.14 -45.59
N HIS A 83 16.72 -24.36 -45.86
CA HIS A 83 15.39 -24.68 -46.37
C HIS A 83 14.73 -25.67 -45.43
N VAL A 84 13.60 -25.26 -44.86
CA VAL A 84 12.76 -26.08 -43.99
C VAL A 84 11.41 -26.24 -44.67
N ALA A 85 10.87 -27.46 -44.70
CA ALA A 85 9.59 -27.75 -45.34
C ALA A 85 8.67 -28.55 -44.42
N LYS A 86 7.37 -28.32 -44.55
CA LYS A 86 6.33 -29.02 -43.80
C LYS A 86 6.32 -30.51 -44.16
N CYS A 87 6.22 -31.37 -43.17
CA CYS A 87 6.05 -32.81 -43.36
C CYS A 87 4.60 -33.11 -43.81
N PRO A 88 4.39 -34.07 -44.75
CA PRO A 88 3.04 -34.41 -45.20
C PRO A 88 2.15 -34.87 -44.04
N GLY A 89 0.90 -34.41 -44.03
CA GLY A 89 -0.12 -34.86 -43.06
C GLY A 89 0.03 -34.35 -41.61
N VAL A 90 1.13 -33.67 -41.26
CA VAL A 90 1.40 -33.20 -39.88
C VAL A 90 1.81 -31.72 -39.87
N PRO A 91 1.65 -30.99 -38.74
CA PRO A 91 2.09 -29.59 -38.63
C PRO A 91 3.62 -29.43 -38.62
N THR A 92 4.36 -30.51 -38.39
CA THR A 92 5.83 -30.55 -38.24
C THR A 92 6.56 -30.03 -39.47
N PHE A 93 7.68 -29.33 -39.27
CA PHE A 93 8.59 -28.83 -40.29
C PHE A 93 9.96 -29.47 -40.12
N SER A 94 10.56 -29.98 -41.19
CA SER A 94 11.89 -30.60 -41.16
C SER A 94 12.89 -29.83 -42.02
N VAL A 95 14.13 -29.70 -41.54
CA VAL A 95 15.24 -29.10 -42.29
C VAL A 95 15.58 -30.01 -43.49
N ARG A 96 15.31 -29.54 -44.71
CA ARG A 96 15.54 -30.29 -45.95
C ARG A 96 16.92 -30.08 -46.53
N THR A 97 17.39 -28.84 -46.52
CA THR A 97 18.74 -28.49 -46.99
C THR A 97 19.34 -27.44 -46.07
N LEU A 98 20.63 -27.60 -45.77
CA LEU A 98 21.40 -26.67 -44.97
C LEU A 98 22.78 -26.47 -45.58
N HIS A 99 23.09 -25.24 -45.96
CA HIS A 99 24.45 -24.77 -46.17
C HIS A 99 24.84 -24.02 -44.90
N GLY A 100 25.61 -24.67 -44.02
CA GLY A 100 25.95 -24.16 -42.69
C GLY A 100 27.20 -23.28 -42.63
N GLU A 101 27.97 -23.21 -43.72
CA GLU A 101 29.20 -22.41 -43.78
C GLU A 101 28.90 -20.91 -43.94
N HIS A 102 29.61 -20.09 -43.19
CA HIS A 102 29.62 -18.64 -43.34
C HIS A 102 30.97 -18.20 -43.92
N THR A 103 30.96 -17.35 -44.96
CA THR A 103 32.15 -16.63 -45.44
C THR A 103 32.17 -15.17 -44.98
N CYS A 104 31.14 -14.75 -44.24
CA CYS A 104 31.04 -13.42 -43.67
C CYS A 104 31.56 -13.41 -42.23
N GLU A 105 32.01 -12.26 -41.77
CA GLU A 105 32.42 -12.06 -40.37
C GLU A 105 31.25 -11.81 -39.40
N GLY A 106 30.02 -11.99 -39.86
CA GLY A 106 28.82 -11.75 -39.05
C GLY A 106 28.54 -10.27 -38.80
N VAL A 107 27.85 -9.98 -37.70
CA VAL A 107 27.44 -8.65 -37.26
C VAL A 107 28.51 -8.11 -36.31
N ARG A 108 29.23 -7.07 -36.73
CA ARG A 108 30.30 -6.45 -35.93
C ARG A 108 29.81 -5.39 -34.92
N ASN A 109 28.57 -4.92 -35.05
CA ASN A 109 27.99 -3.97 -34.10
C ASN A 109 27.06 -4.69 -33.12
N LEU A 110 26.70 -4.01 -32.03
CA LEU A 110 25.79 -4.60 -31.04
C LEU A 110 24.34 -4.66 -31.54
N HIS A 111 23.99 -4.08 -32.70
CA HIS A 111 22.61 -4.05 -33.17
C HIS A 111 22.27 -5.34 -33.94
N HIS A 112 21.14 -5.97 -33.62
CA HIS A 112 20.74 -7.22 -34.28
C HIS A 112 19.28 -7.18 -34.73
N GLN A 113 19.01 -7.33 -36.03
CA GLN A 113 17.64 -7.29 -36.59
C GLN A 113 16.70 -8.34 -35.97
N GLN A 114 17.23 -9.52 -35.64
CA GLN A 114 16.46 -10.61 -35.06
C GLN A 114 16.14 -10.41 -33.56
N ALA A 115 16.77 -9.44 -32.87
CA ALA A 115 16.48 -9.05 -31.48
C ALA A 115 15.20 -8.20 -31.38
N THR A 116 14.12 -8.76 -31.92
CA THR A 116 12.78 -8.16 -31.96
C THR A 116 12.17 -8.08 -30.56
N VAL A 117 11.13 -7.25 -30.38
CA VAL A 117 10.33 -7.19 -29.13
C VAL A 117 9.83 -8.57 -28.69
N GLY A 118 9.43 -9.41 -29.65
CA GLY A 118 8.96 -10.77 -29.35
C GLY A 118 10.08 -11.70 -28.87
N TRP A 119 11.32 -11.48 -29.34
CA TRP A 119 12.49 -12.20 -28.83
C TRP A 119 12.83 -11.74 -27.42
N VAL A 120 12.96 -10.43 -27.21
CA VAL A 120 13.18 -9.82 -25.88
C VAL A 120 12.20 -10.37 -24.85
N ALA A 121 10.90 -10.38 -25.18
CA ALA A 121 9.85 -10.87 -24.28
C ALA A 121 10.11 -12.32 -23.83
N ARG A 122 10.50 -13.21 -24.73
CA ARG A 122 10.80 -14.62 -24.39
C ARG A 122 12.07 -14.75 -23.57
N SER A 123 13.12 -13.99 -23.91
CA SER A 123 14.41 -14.06 -23.22
C SER A 123 14.31 -13.63 -21.74
N VAL A 124 13.35 -12.77 -21.40
CA VAL A 124 13.16 -12.28 -20.01
C VAL A 124 12.00 -12.94 -19.26
N GLU A 125 11.23 -13.82 -19.90
CA GLU A 125 9.97 -14.35 -19.38
C GLU A 125 10.14 -15.10 -18.06
N ALA A 126 11.12 -16.01 -18.00
CA ALA A 126 11.42 -16.76 -16.78
C ALA A 126 11.80 -15.83 -15.61
N ARG A 127 12.52 -14.74 -15.89
CA ARG A 127 12.92 -13.77 -14.86
C ARG A 127 11.75 -12.92 -14.40
N LEU A 128 10.89 -12.48 -15.32
CA LEU A 128 9.70 -11.71 -14.98
C LEU A 128 8.68 -12.51 -14.17
N ARG A 129 8.61 -13.84 -14.34
CA ARG A 129 7.82 -14.70 -13.43
C ARG A 129 8.26 -14.61 -11.97
N HIS A 130 9.57 -14.49 -11.73
CA HIS A 130 10.13 -14.40 -10.37
C HIS A 130 10.17 -12.97 -9.85
N ASN A 131 10.44 -12.00 -10.72
CA ASN A 131 10.50 -10.59 -10.38
C ASN A 131 9.80 -9.73 -11.46
N PRO A 132 8.50 -9.44 -11.29
CA PRO A 132 7.77 -8.57 -12.21
C PRO A 132 8.28 -7.11 -12.24
N GLN A 133 9.05 -6.69 -11.22
CA GLN A 133 9.53 -5.31 -11.05
C GLN A 133 10.86 -5.00 -11.75
N ILE A 134 11.42 -5.96 -12.52
CA ILE A 134 12.64 -5.73 -13.31
C ILE A 134 12.47 -4.49 -14.20
N LYS A 135 13.42 -3.56 -14.13
CA LYS A 135 13.35 -2.32 -14.91
C LYS A 135 13.79 -2.56 -16.35
N PRO A 136 13.26 -1.83 -17.34
CA PRO A 136 13.72 -1.94 -18.72
C PRO A 136 15.23 -1.75 -18.89
N LYS A 137 15.86 -0.90 -18.06
CA LYS A 137 17.32 -0.72 -18.06
C LYS A 137 18.10 -1.96 -17.62
N GLU A 138 17.57 -2.74 -16.69
CA GLU A 138 18.17 -4.00 -16.27
C GLU A 138 18.05 -5.01 -17.42
N ILE A 139 16.87 -5.10 -18.05
CA ILE A 139 16.67 -5.93 -19.26
C ILE A 139 17.67 -5.59 -20.37
N LEU A 140 17.97 -4.30 -20.60
CA LEU A 140 18.98 -3.87 -21.56
C LEU A 140 20.35 -4.49 -21.24
N GLN A 141 20.79 -4.31 -19.99
CA GLN A 141 22.09 -4.78 -19.53
C GLN A 141 22.18 -6.30 -19.60
N ASP A 142 21.15 -6.99 -19.12
CA ASP A 142 21.13 -8.46 -19.09
C ASP A 142 21.17 -9.07 -20.50
N ILE A 143 20.45 -8.48 -21.46
CA ILE A 143 20.48 -8.95 -22.85
C ILE A 143 21.86 -8.74 -23.47
N GLN A 144 22.49 -7.60 -23.18
CA GLN A 144 23.85 -7.33 -23.66
C GLN A 144 24.86 -8.31 -23.04
N ASP A 145 24.78 -8.56 -21.74
CA ASP A 145 25.70 -9.44 -21.03
C ASP A 145 25.53 -10.92 -21.43
N GLN A 146 24.29 -11.37 -21.67
CA GLN A 146 24.00 -12.77 -21.98
C GLN A 146 24.12 -13.11 -23.46
N HIS A 147 23.81 -12.16 -24.35
CA HIS A 147 23.69 -12.41 -25.78
C HIS A 147 24.60 -11.54 -26.65
N GLY A 148 25.36 -10.61 -26.06
CA GLY A 148 26.25 -9.72 -26.82
C GLY A 148 25.51 -8.76 -27.77
N VAL A 149 24.20 -8.54 -27.56
CA VAL A 149 23.36 -7.70 -28.42
C VAL A 149 22.79 -6.53 -27.64
N ALA A 150 22.86 -5.33 -28.22
CA ALA A 150 22.16 -4.14 -27.75
C ALA A 150 20.75 -4.06 -28.34
N VAL A 151 19.78 -3.90 -27.45
CA VAL A 151 18.39 -3.54 -27.79
C VAL A 151 18.11 -2.10 -27.36
N SER A 152 17.17 -1.43 -28.01
CA SER A 152 16.75 -0.09 -27.58
C SER A 152 15.92 -0.15 -26.29
N TYR A 153 15.89 0.95 -25.52
CA TYR A 153 15.03 1.07 -24.34
C TYR A 153 13.56 0.74 -24.66
N MET A 154 13.06 1.17 -25.81
CA MET A 154 11.69 0.89 -26.24
C MET A 154 11.46 -0.60 -26.56
N GLN A 155 12.46 -1.30 -27.12
CA GLN A 155 12.39 -2.75 -27.31
C GLN A 155 12.34 -3.49 -25.97
N ALA A 156 13.16 -3.08 -25.01
CA ALA A 156 13.17 -3.64 -23.66
C ALA A 156 11.83 -3.44 -22.94
N TRP A 157 11.32 -2.21 -22.99
CA TRP A 157 10.04 -1.85 -22.38
C TRP A 157 8.87 -2.60 -22.99
N ARG A 158 8.75 -2.63 -24.33
CA ARG A 158 7.70 -3.40 -25.02
C ARG A 158 7.85 -4.91 -24.84
N GLY A 159 9.08 -5.40 -24.74
CA GLY A 159 9.38 -6.80 -24.47
C GLY A 159 8.91 -7.20 -23.08
N LYS A 160 9.18 -6.37 -22.08
CA LYS A 160 8.63 -6.50 -20.72
C LYS A 160 7.10 -6.54 -20.75
N GLU A 161 6.44 -5.54 -21.35
CA GLU A 161 4.97 -5.50 -21.41
C GLU A 161 4.38 -6.76 -22.05
N ARG A 162 4.96 -7.23 -23.17
CA ARG A 162 4.50 -8.45 -23.84
C ARG A 162 4.68 -9.69 -22.98
N SER A 163 5.81 -9.82 -22.29
CA SER A 163 6.05 -10.95 -21.39
C SER A 163 5.14 -10.92 -20.17
N MET A 164 4.93 -9.74 -19.56
CA MET A 164 4.02 -9.55 -18.44
C MET A 164 2.59 -9.96 -18.82
N ALA A 165 2.13 -9.57 -20.01
CA ALA A 165 0.83 -9.98 -20.53
C ALA A 165 0.72 -11.50 -20.75
N ALA A 166 1.80 -12.16 -21.17
CA ALA A 166 1.82 -13.61 -21.33
C ALA A 166 1.78 -14.38 -20.00
N VAL A 167 2.37 -13.82 -18.94
CA VAL A 167 2.44 -14.45 -17.61
C VAL A 167 1.20 -14.17 -16.77
N HIS A 168 0.71 -12.92 -16.76
CA HIS A 168 -0.34 -12.46 -15.83
C HIS A 168 -1.66 -12.13 -16.53
N GLY A 169 -1.71 -12.19 -17.86
CA GLY A 169 -2.80 -11.61 -18.65
C GLY A 169 -2.58 -10.11 -18.90
N THR A 170 -3.32 -9.58 -19.86
CA THR A 170 -3.30 -8.16 -20.21
C THR A 170 -3.99 -7.32 -19.13
N LEU A 171 -3.63 -6.03 -19.06
CA LEU A 171 -4.28 -5.09 -18.14
C LEU A 171 -5.77 -4.95 -18.45
N GLU A 172 -6.13 -5.04 -19.74
CA GLU A 172 -7.49 -5.03 -20.25
C GLU A 172 -8.32 -6.23 -19.78
N GLU A 173 -7.73 -7.43 -19.85
CA GLU A 173 -8.35 -8.65 -19.32
C GLU A 173 -8.62 -8.55 -17.82
N GLY A 174 -7.74 -7.90 -17.05
CA GLY A 174 -7.96 -7.65 -15.63
C GLY A 174 -9.32 -7.01 -15.34
N TYR A 175 -9.71 -5.98 -16.09
CA TYR A 175 -11.02 -5.34 -15.90
C TYR A 175 -12.19 -6.26 -16.29
N ARG A 176 -12.03 -7.05 -17.36
CA ARG A 176 -13.04 -8.02 -17.79
C ARG A 176 -13.32 -9.07 -16.71
N TYR A 177 -12.31 -9.45 -15.93
CA TYR A 177 -12.42 -10.47 -14.88
C TYR A 177 -12.88 -9.91 -13.52
N LEU A 178 -12.93 -8.59 -13.32
CA LEU A 178 -13.33 -8.01 -12.03
C LEU A 178 -14.71 -8.48 -11.53
N PRO A 179 -15.75 -8.63 -12.36
CA PRO A 179 -17.05 -9.10 -11.89
C PRO A 179 -17.00 -10.53 -11.37
N ALA A 180 -16.39 -11.45 -12.13
CA ALA A 180 -16.19 -12.83 -11.70
C ALA A 180 -15.31 -12.91 -10.43
N TYR A 181 -14.29 -12.06 -10.34
CA TYR A 181 -13.46 -11.93 -9.15
C TYR A 181 -14.28 -11.53 -7.92
N CYS A 182 -15.15 -10.51 -8.03
CA CYS A 182 -16.00 -10.07 -6.94
C CYS A 182 -16.96 -11.18 -6.48
N GLU A 183 -17.52 -11.96 -7.41
CA GLU A 183 -18.34 -13.14 -7.07
C GLU A 183 -17.53 -14.19 -6.30
N GLN A 184 -16.30 -14.47 -6.75
CA GLN A 184 -15.47 -15.46 -6.09
C GLN A 184 -15.02 -15.00 -4.70
N VAL A 185 -14.70 -13.72 -4.52
CA VAL A 185 -14.42 -13.13 -3.20
C VAL A 185 -15.61 -13.30 -2.26
N LYS A 186 -16.84 -13.00 -2.73
CA LYS A 186 -18.06 -13.19 -1.94
C LYS A 186 -18.31 -14.66 -1.60
N LYS A 187 -18.02 -15.57 -2.53
CA LYS A 187 -18.17 -17.02 -2.35
C LYS A 187 -17.20 -17.57 -1.30
N THR A 188 -15.93 -17.18 -1.35
CA THR A 188 -14.89 -17.69 -0.42
C THR A 188 -14.91 -16.99 0.92
N ASN A 189 -15.41 -15.75 0.97
CA ASN A 189 -15.53 -14.97 2.19
C ASN A 189 -16.99 -14.52 2.41
N PRO A 190 -17.90 -15.42 2.83
CA PRO A 190 -19.32 -15.10 3.00
C PRO A 190 -19.55 -13.86 3.88
N GLY A 191 -20.44 -12.97 3.43
CA GLY A 191 -20.73 -11.69 4.09
C GLY A 191 -19.74 -10.56 3.75
N THR A 192 -18.77 -10.80 2.88
CA THR A 192 -17.96 -9.74 2.25
C THR A 192 -18.81 -8.94 1.28
N ILE A 193 -18.60 -7.63 1.24
CA ILE A 193 -19.20 -6.75 0.24
C ILE A 193 -18.15 -6.51 -0.84
N ALA A 194 -18.42 -6.97 -2.05
CA ALA A 194 -17.60 -6.73 -3.24
C ALA A 194 -18.51 -6.30 -4.38
N ILE A 195 -18.41 -5.04 -4.80
CA ILE A 195 -19.29 -4.40 -5.78
C ILE A 195 -18.43 -3.83 -6.89
N VAL A 196 -18.76 -4.12 -8.14
CA VAL A 196 -18.11 -3.52 -9.30
C VAL A 196 -19.17 -3.00 -10.27
N SER A 197 -18.92 -1.83 -10.87
CA SER A 197 -19.80 -1.23 -11.86
C SER A 197 -19.04 -0.64 -13.04
N GLY A 198 -19.72 -0.63 -14.19
CA GLY A 198 -19.30 0.08 -15.39
C GLY A 198 -20.18 1.29 -15.65
N THR A 199 -19.73 2.15 -16.57
CA THR A 199 -20.43 3.37 -16.99
C THR A 199 -20.38 3.55 -18.51
N GLY A 200 -21.39 4.26 -19.04
CA GLY A 200 -21.54 4.58 -20.45
C GLY A 200 -21.91 3.38 -21.34
N SER A 201 -22.06 3.66 -22.64
CA SER A 201 -22.46 2.68 -23.66
C SER A 201 -21.47 1.53 -23.85
N GLU A 202 -20.20 1.73 -23.52
CA GLU A 202 -19.15 0.73 -23.67
C GLU A 202 -18.89 -0.09 -22.39
N ASN A 203 -19.67 0.15 -21.32
CA ASN A 203 -19.49 -0.49 -20.03
C ASN A 203 -18.03 -0.39 -19.51
N SER A 204 -17.44 0.81 -19.61
CA SER A 204 -16.10 1.08 -19.12
C SER A 204 -16.09 1.05 -17.59
N PHE A 205 -15.02 0.52 -17.00
CA PHE A 205 -14.83 0.49 -15.56
C PHE A 205 -15.08 1.85 -14.93
N HIS A 206 -15.91 1.87 -13.90
CA HIS A 206 -16.26 3.07 -13.17
C HIS A 206 -15.81 2.95 -11.72
N ARG A 207 -16.27 1.92 -11.02
CA ARG A 207 -16.10 1.78 -9.57
C ARG A 207 -15.93 0.32 -9.16
N LEU A 208 -15.09 0.10 -8.17
CA LEU A 208 -14.94 -1.13 -7.41
C LEU A 208 -14.97 -0.77 -5.92
N PHE A 209 -15.72 -1.50 -5.11
CA PHE A 209 -15.73 -1.40 -3.64
C PHE A 209 -15.53 -2.79 -3.06
N ILE A 210 -14.62 -2.92 -2.09
CA ILE A 210 -14.42 -4.16 -1.33
C ILE A 210 -14.31 -3.85 0.16
N SER A 211 -15.10 -4.57 0.97
CA SER A 211 -14.96 -4.65 2.43
C SER A 211 -15.17 -6.09 2.87
N TYR A 212 -14.10 -6.73 3.35
CA TYR A 212 -14.12 -8.12 3.77
C TYR A 212 -14.97 -8.31 5.02
N ARG A 213 -15.66 -9.45 5.12
CA ARG A 213 -16.46 -9.80 6.30
C ARG A 213 -15.70 -9.65 7.61
N ALA A 214 -14.41 -10.02 7.60
CA ALA A 214 -13.52 -9.92 8.76
C ALA A 214 -13.30 -8.46 9.20
N SER A 215 -13.03 -7.56 8.27
CA SER A 215 -12.93 -6.12 8.52
C SER A 215 -14.24 -5.53 9.03
N ILE A 216 -15.38 -5.88 8.42
CA ILE A 216 -16.69 -5.42 8.87
C ILE A 216 -16.96 -5.87 10.31
N TYR A 217 -16.70 -7.15 10.61
CA TYR A 217 -16.87 -7.70 11.96
C TYR A 217 -16.01 -6.98 12.98
N GLY A 218 -14.71 -6.89 12.70
CA GLY A 218 -13.75 -6.32 13.65
C GLY A 218 -14.06 -4.87 13.97
N PHE A 219 -14.48 -4.09 12.97
CA PHE A 219 -14.89 -2.71 13.19
C PHE A 219 -16.12 -2.61 14.09
N LEU A 220 -17.22 -3.27 13.72
CA LEU A 220 -18.50 -3.15 14.42
C LEU A 220 -18.44 -3.65 15.86
N HIS A 221 -17.62 -4.67 16.14
CA HIS A 221 -17.60 -5.32 17.44
C HIS A 221 -16.47 -4.86 18.34
N ALA A 222 -15.36 -4.34 17.80
CA ALA A 222 -14.14 -4.21 18.58
C ALA A 222 -13.30 -2.96 18.38
N CYS A 223 -13.28 -2.38 17.18
CA CYS A 223 -12.51 -1.16 16.93
C CYS A 223 -13.10 0.04 17.68
N ARG A 224 -12.29 1.09 17.78
CA ARG A 224 -12.75 2.38 18.29
C ARG A 224 -13.74 2.99 17.28
N PRO A 225 -14.75 3.77 17.73
CA PRO A 225 -15.71 4.46 16.86
C PRO A 225 -15.07 5.68 16.16
N LEU A 226 -13.93 5.45 15.52
CA LEU A 226 -13.11 6.41 14.82
C LEU A 226 -12.84 5.87 13.43
N LEU A 227 -13.22 6.64 12.42
CA LEU A 227 -12.93 6.35 11.01
C LEU A 227 -12.00 7.40 10.43
N GLU A 228 -11.11 6.95 9.58
CA GLU A 228 -10.20 7.77 8.81
C GLU A 228 -10.49 7.54 7.33
N LEU A 229 -10.75 8.63 6.60
CA LEU A 229 -11.03 8.65 5.16
C LEU A 229 -9.90 9.34 4.42
N ASP A 230 -9.36 8.67 3.41
CA ASP A 230 -8.24 9.18 2.64
C ASP A 230 -8.14 8.46 1.27
N LYS A 231 -7.27 8.96 0.40
CA LYS A 231 -7.17 8.57 -1.01
C LYS A 231 -5.72 8.51 -1.49
N ALA A 232 -5.47 7.69 -2.50
CA ALA A 232 -4.22 7.70 -3.24
C ALA A 232 -4.46 7.57 -4.75
N GLN A 233 -3.68 8.30 -5.53
CA GLN A 233 -3.71 8.19 -6.99
C GLN A 233 -2.97 6.92 -7.42
N LEU A 234 -3.67 6.01 -8.08
CA LEU A 234 -3.08 4.80 -8.63
C LEU A 234 -2.14 5.14 -9.79
N LYS A 235 -1.06 4.37 -9.88
CA LYS A 235 -0.10 4.46 -10.97
C LYS A 235 -0.31 3.25 -11.87
N GLY A 236 -0.17 3.43 -13.18
CA GLY A 236 -0.39 2.34 -14.13
C GLY A 236 -0.63 2.87 -15.53
N LYS A 237 -0.98 1.96 -16.45
CA LYS A 237 -1.45 2.32 -17.80
C LYS A 237 -2.80 3.06 -17.73
N TYR A 238 -3.69 2.50 -16.91
CA TYR A 238 -4.98 3.06 -16.56
C TYR A 238 -4.83 3.80 -15.23
N LEU A 239 -5.21 5.07 -15.22
CA LEU A 239 -5.22 5.86 -14.00
C LEU A 239 -6.50 5.56 -13.21
N GLY A 240 -6.47 5.91 -11.94
CA GLY A 240 -7.62 5.79 -11.05
C GLY A 240 -7.27 6.31 -9.67
N THR A 241 -8.25 6.41 -8.81
CA THR A 241 -8.07 6.81 -7.41
C THR A 241 -8.47 5.65 -6.53
N MET A 242 -7.57 5.26 -5.62
CA MET A 242 -7.89 4.37 -4.51
C MET A 242 -8.45 5.22 -3.38
N MET A 243 -9.66 4.94 -2.95
CA MET A 243 -10.27 5.54 -1.76
C MET A 243 -10.25 4.50 -0.64
N CYS A 244 -10.05 4.92 0.60
CA CYS A 244 -10.00 3.98 1.72
C CYS A 244 -10.65 4.55 2.98
N ALA A 245 -11.21 3.63 3.75
CA ALA A 245 -11.71 3.86 5.09
C ALA A 245 -10.98 2.90 6.03
N SER A 246 -10.46 3.44 7.13
CA SER A 246 -9.82 2.65 8.17
C SER A 246 -10.30 3.08 9.54
N ALA A 247 -10.37 2.10 10.42
CA ALA A 247 -10.55 2.34 11.84
C ALA A 247 -9.22 2.25 12.57
N VAL A 248 -9.31 2.26 13.89
CA VAL A 248 -8.21 2.03 14.80
C VAL A 248 -8.56 0.87 15.73
N ASP A 249 -7.65 -0.08 15.87
CA ASP A 249 -7.79 -1.19 16.81
C ASP A 249 -7.52 -0.76 18.27
N ALA A 250 -7.55 -1.73 19.18
CA ALA A 250 -7.35 -1.46 20.60
C ALA A 250 -5.94 -0.94 20.92
N ASP A 251 -4.90 -1.34 20.17
CA ASP A 251 -3.47 -1.06 20.42
C ASP A 251 -2.92 0.04 19.49
N HIS A 252 -3.78 0.98 19.08
CA HIS A 252 -3.46 2.16 18.25
C HIS A 252 -2.96 1.85 16.84
N SER A 253 -3.17 0.64 16.33
CA SER A 253 -2.81 0.31 14.95
C SER A 253 -3.99 0.57 14.01
N MET A 254 -3.67 0.91 12.77
CA MET A 254 -4.67 1.06 11.72
C MET A 254 -5.36 -0.28 11.47
N PHE A 255 -6.68 -0.23 11.34
CA PHE A 255 -7.52 -1.37 11.04
C PHE A 255 -8.27 -1.15 9.71
N PRO A 256 -7.82 -1.78 8.60
CA PRO A 256 -8.42 -1.58 7.28
C PRO A 256 -9.89 -2.01 7.26
N LEU A 257 -10.82 -1.09 7.00
CA LEU A 257 -12.27 -1.37 6.96
C LEU A 257 -12.75 -1.63 5.53
N ALA A 258 -12.50 -0.69 4.63
CA ALA A 258 -12.95 -0.77 3.25
C ALA A 258 -12.02 0.00 2.31
N PHE A 259 -11.97 -0.42 1.05
CA PHE A 259 -11.27 0.29 0.00
C PHE A 259 -12.05 0.22 -1.31
N ALA A 260 -11.86 1.24 -2.13
CA ALA A 260 -12.47 1.35 -3.43
C ALA A 260 -11.44 1.77 -4.48
N VAL A 261 -11.64 1.34 -5.72
CA VAL A 261 -10.94 1.84 -6.89
C VAL A 261 -11.96 2.53 -7.77
N VAL A 262 -11.72 3.80 -8.08
CA VAL A 262 -12.56 4.60 -8.96
C VAL A 262 -11.76 5.13 -10.13
N ASP A 263 -12.43 5.43 -11.24
CA ASP A 263 -11.82 5.95 -12.47
C ASP A 263 -11.19 7.35 -12.31
N THR A 264 -11.76 8.17 -11.45
CA THR A 264 -11.27 9.50 -11.07
C THR A 264 -11.72 9.89 -9.68
N GLU A 265 -11.02 10.82 -9.04
CA GLU A 265 -11.57 11.51 -7.89
C GLU A 265 -12.65 12.51 -8.33
N SER A 266 -13.84 12.41 -7.74
CA SER A 266 -14.96 13.31 -7.99
C SER A 266 -15.91 13.35 -6.80
N ASP A 267 -16.74 14.39 -6.73
CA ASP A 267 -17.79 14.56 -5.72
C ASP A 267 -18.76 13.36 -5.74
N GLU A 268 -19.13 12.90 -6.93
CA GLU A 268 -19.99 11.73 -7.13
C GLU A 268 -19.37 10.44 -6.58
N ASN A 269 -18.06 10.25 -6.79
CA ASN A 269 -17.35 9.06 -6.32
C ASN A 269 -17.16 9.06 -4.80
N TRP A 270 -16.96 10.22 -4.18
CA TRP A 270 -16.93 10.35 -2.71
C TRP A 270 -18.31 10.12 -2.08
N MET A 271 -19.36 10.69 -2.66
CA MET A 271 -20.75 10.47 -2.23
C MET A 271 -21.10 8.98 -2.31
N TRP A 272 -20.78 8.34 -3.44
CA TRP A 272 -20.99 6.90 -3.61
C TRP A 272 -20.19 6.07 -2.60
N PHE A 273 -18.90 6.35 -2.40
CA PHE A 273 -18.05 5.61 -1.48
C PHE A 273 -18.60 5.64 -0.04
N LEU A 274 -19.03 6.80 0.44
CA LEU A 274 -19.62 6.93 1.77
C LEU A 274 -21.05 6.36 1.85
N SER A 275 -21.80 6.33 0.75
CA SER A 275 -23.06 5.58 0.68
C SER A 275 -22.83 4.08 0.91
N GLU A 276 -21.85 3.47 0.25
CA GLU A 276 -21.49 2.06 0.47
C GLU A 276 -20.94 1.82 1.88
N LEU A 277 -20.10 2.74 2.39
CA LEU A 277 -19.61 2.70 3.78
C LEU A 277 -20.76 2.79 4.80
N ARG A 278 -21.81 3.56 4.52
CA ARG A 278 -22.97 3.63 5.41
C ARG A 278 -23.79 2.34 5.39
N LYS A 279 -24.01 1.78 4.20
CA LYS A 279 -24.78 0.53 4.03
C LYS A 279 -24.14 -0.63 4.80
N LEU A 280 -22.80 -0.75 4.76
CA LEU A 280 -22.10 -1.84 5.45
C LEU A 280 -22.14 -1.74 6.98
N LEU A 281 -22.28 -0.53 7.52
CA LEU A 281 -22.34 -0.30 8.96
C LEU A 281 -23.74 -0.55 9.55
N GLY A 282 -24.72 -0.89 8.71
CA GLY A 282 -26.11 -1.05 9.09
C GLY A 282 -26.76 0.33 9.26
N VAL A 283 -27.92 0.52 8.63
CA VAL A 283 -28.69 1.78 8.76
C VAL A 283 -29.11 1.93 10.22
N ASN A 284 -28.51 2.87 10.95
CA ASN A 284 -28.95 3.39 12.25
C ASN A 284 -29.55 2.32 13.18
N THR A 285 -28.87 1.20 13.39
CA THR A 285 -29.27 0.32 14.50
C THR A 285 -28.98 1.07 15.80
N ASP A 286 -29.88 1.00 16.79
CA ASP A 286 -29.75 1.68 18.10
C ASP A 286 -28.45 1.37 18.88
N LYS A 287 -27.61 0.48 18.34
CA LYS A 287 -26.33 0.04 18.89
C LYS A 287 -25.10 0.71 18.26
N MET A 288 -25.25 1.50 17.18
CA MET A 288 -24.10 2.11 16.52
C MET A 288 -23.62 3.34 17.31
N PRO A 289 -22.35 3.38 17.77
CA PRO A 289 -21.83 4.53 18.50
C PRO A 289 -21.75 5.77 17.59
N VAL A 290 -21.85 6.94 18.19
CA VAL A 290 -21.54 8.20 17.51
C VAL A 290 -20.10 8.14 17.02
N LEU A 291 -19.91 8.27 15.69
CA LEU A 291 -18.61 8.17 15.06
C LEU A 291 -17.86 9.50 15.12
N THR A 292 -16.54 9.41 15.27
CA THR A 292 -15.63 10.47 14.84
C THR A 292 -15.06 10.09 13.47
N ILE A 293 -15.12 10.98 12.49
CA ILE A 293 -14.55 10.79 11.16
C ILE A 293 -13.44 11.82 10.95
N LEU A 294 -12.25 11.37 10.53
CA LEU A 294 -11.12 12.24 10.19
C LEU A 294 -10.82 12.15 8.70
N SER A 295 -10.53 13.29 8.06
CA SER A 295 -10.17 13.35 6.64
C SER A 295 -9.41 14.64 6.31
N GLU A 296 -9.05 14.86 5.05
CA GLU A 296 -8.55 16.16 4.57
C GLU A 296 -9.65 17.24 4.48
N ARG A 297 -10.92 16.87 4.72
CA ARG A 297 -12.12 17.72 4.65
C ARG A 297 -12.21 18.57 3.39
N HIS A 298 -11.79 18.02 2.24
CA HIS A 298 -12.16 18.59 0.96
C HIS A 298 -13.68 18.65 0.82
N LYS A 299 -14.20 19.65 0.09
CA LYS A 299 -15.65 19.94 -0.02
C LYS A 299 -16.48 18.68 -0.33
N ALA A 300 -16.07 17.90 -1.32
CA ALA A 300 -16.68 16.61 -1.69
C ALA A 300 -16.83 15.63 -0.51
N ILE A 301 -15.81 15.53 0.33
CA ILE A 301 -15.79 14.62 1.48
C ILE A 301 -16.72 15.15 2.58
N VAL A 302 -16.70 16.46 2.81
CA VAL A 302 -17.58 17.11 3.81
C VAL A 302 -19.04 16.89 3.46
N GLU A 303 -19.44 17.19 2.22
CA GLU A 303 -20.82 17.01 1.77
C GLU A 303 -21.26 15.53 1.85
N ALA A 304 -20.38 14.60 1.48
CA ALA A 304 -20.67 13.17 1.56
C ALA A 304 -20.76 12.65 3.00
N VAL A 305 -19.92 13.16 3.92
CA VAL A 305 -20.00 12.82 5.36
C VAL A 305 -21.28 13.38 5.97
N GLU A 306 -21.63 14.64 5.73
CA GLU A 306 -22.86 15.26 6.23
C GLU A 306 -24.11 14.52 5.73
N THR A 307 -24.08 14.04 4.48
CA THR A 307 -25.20 13.30 3.88
C THR A 307 -25.35 11.90 4.48
N HIS A 308 -24.25 11.16 4.65
CA HIS A 308 -24.30 9.73 5.02
C HIS A 308 -24.08 9.46 6.51
N PHE A 309 -23.42 10.35 7.23
CA PHE A 309 -23.10 10.26 8.65
C PHE A 309 -23.43 11.59 9.38
N PRO A 310 -24.69 12.07 9.35
CA PRO A 310 -25.06 13.38 9.89
C PRO A 310 -24.84 13.53 11.40
N THR A 311 -24.77 12.41 12.13
CA THR A 311 -24.50 12.40 13.57
C THR A 311 -23.02 12.30 13.91
N ALA A 312 -22.13 12.14 12.93
CA ALA A 312 -20.71 11.96 13.18
C ALA A 312 -19.99 13.30 13.38
N TYR A 313 -19.02 13.32 14.29
CA TYR A 313 -18.08 14.43 14.41
C TYR A 313 -17.05 14.34 13.29
N HIS A 314 -17.02 15.30 12.38
CA HIS A 314 -16.09 15.31 11.26
C HIS A 314 -14.92 16.26 11.52
N GLY A 315 -13.74 15.72 11.78
CA GLY A 315 -12.51 16.49 12.03
C GLY A 315 -11.53 16.46 10.86
N PHE A 316 -10.59 17.39 10.86
CA PHE A 316 -9.41 17.25 10.02
C PHE A 316 -8.48 16.16 10.58
N CYS A 317 -7.83 15.44 9.68
CA CYS A 317 -6.59 14.73 9.98
C CYS A 317 -5.48 15.74 10.32
N LEU A 318 -4.77 15.56 11.44
CA LEU A 318 -3.67 16.46 11.81
C LEU A 318 -2.45 16.32 10.91
N ARG A 319 -2.22 15.18 10.25
CA ARG A 319 -1.16 15.07 9.23
C ARG A 319 -1.37 16.15 8.16
N TYR A 320 -2.57 16.20 7.57
CA TYR A 320 -2.95 17.18 6.54
C TYR A 320 -2.82 18.62 7.05
N VAL A 321 -3.39 18.92 8.22
CA VAL A 321 -3.33 20.26 8.82
C VAL A 321 -1.88 20.68 9.11
N SER A 322 -1.07 19.78 9.65
CA SER A 322 0.33 20.05 9.99
C SER A 322 1.22 20.23 8.76
N GLU A 323 0.95 19.49 7.68
CA GLU A 323 1.63 19.65 6.39
C GLU A 323 1.28 21.01 5.78
N ASN A 324 0.00 21.38 5.77
CA ASN A 324 -0.45 22.67 5.28
C ASN A 324 0.16 23.83 6.09
N PHE A 325 0.12 23.75 7.43
CA PHE A 325 0.74 24.76 8.30
C PHE A 325 2.25 24.88 8.05
N ARG A 326 2.95 23.76 7.87
CA ARG A 326 4.39 23.74 7.58
C ARG A 326 4.70 24.37 6.23
N GLU A 327 3.91 24.10 5.20
CA GLU A 327 4.08 24.67 3.86
C GLU A 327 3.75 26.17 3.82
N GLU A 328 2.76 26.63 4.59
CA GLU A 328 2.41 28.06 4.68
C GLU A 328 3.51 28.87 5.36
N PHE A 329 3.91 28.47 6.57
CA PHE A 329 4.80 29.29 7.39
C PHE A 329 6.28 28.98 7.22
N LYS A 330 6.63 27.74 6.81
CA LYS A 330 8.02 27.26 6.62
C LYS A 330 8.96 27.58 7.80
N ASN A 331 8.40 27.70 9.01
CA ASN A 331 9.10 28.14 10.22
C ASN A 331 9.04 27.05 11.31
N PRO A 332 10.16 26.41 11.67
CA PRO A 332 10.19 25.35 12.67
C PRO A 332 9.70 25.74 14.06
N LYS A 333 9.88 27.00 14.47
CA LYS A 333 9.40 27.50 15.78
C LYS A 333 7.88 27.55 15.80
N LEU A 334 7.27 28.10 14.75
CA LEU A 334 5.81 28.12 14.60
C LEU A 334 5.25 26.70 14.55
N VAL A 335 5.90 25.77 13.83
CA VAL A 335 5.47 24.37 13.79
C VAL A 335 5.50 23.72 15.18
N ASN A 336 6.50 24.03 16.01
CA ASN A 336 6.54 23.53 17.39
C ASN A 336 5.39 24.09 18.24
N LEU A 337 5.18 25.40 18.19
CA LEU A 337 4.06 26.06 18.89
C LEU A 337 2.71 25.52 18.42
N PHE A 338 2.54 25.29 17.12
CA PHE A 338 1.36 24.66 16.54
C PHE A 338 1.09 23.29 17.16
N TRP A 339 2.11 22.43 17.29
CA TRP A 339 1.93 21.14 17.96
C TRP A 339 1.59 21.28 19.45
N ASN A 340 2.15 22.26 20.14
CA ASN A 340 1.77 22.53 21.53
C ASN A 340 0.32 22.99 21.64
N ALA A 341 -0.16 23.80 20.70
CA ALA A 341 -1.56 24.22 20.61
C ALA A 341 -2.48 23.03 20.28
N VAL A 342 -2.11 22.18 19.32
CA VAL A 342 -2.83 20.94 18.98
C VAL A 342 -3.15 20.12 20.23
N TYR A 343 -2.14 19.89 21.08
CA TYR A 343 -2.24 19.03 22.26
C TYR A 343 -2.73 19.76 23.53
N ALA A 344 -2.97 21.07 23.45
CA ALA A 344 -3.52 21.83 24.56
C ALA A 344 -4.86 21.23 24.99
N LEU A 345 -5.02 21.03 26.30
CA LEU A 345 -6.20 20.36 26.85
C LEU A 345 -7.31 21.36 27.16
N THR A 346 -6.96 22.63 27.34
CA THR A 346 -7.93 23.70 27.65
C THR A 346 -7.86 24.84 26.63
N ALA A 347 -8.94 25.60 26.52
CA ALA A 347 -9.00 26.80 25.68
C ALA A 347 -7.91 27.81 26.07
N SER A 348 -7.71 28.02 27.39
CA SER A 348 -6.67 28.93 27.89
C SER A 348 -5.25 28.52 27.49
N GLU A 349 -4.91 27.22 27.59
CA GLU A 349 -3.61 26.71 27.12
C GLU A 349 -3.45 26.89 25.60
N PHE A 350 -4.51 26.64 24.83
CA PHE A 350 -4.50 26.81 23.39
C PHE A 350 -4.27 28.28 23.01
N ASP A 351 -5.05 29.19 23.59
CA ASP A 351 -5.03 30.62 23.28
C ASP A 351 -3.66 31.22 23.63
N SER A 352 -3.07 30.79 24.75
CA SER A 352 -1.69 31.14 25.12
C SER A 352 -0.69 30.75 24.02
N LYS A 353 -0.81 29.55 23.44
CA LYS A 353 0.07 29.12 22.33
C LYS A 353 -0.21 29.89 21.03
N VAL A 354 -1.44 30.29 20.78
CA VAL A 354 -1.77 31.18 19.65
C VAL A 354 -1.14 32.57 19.85
N THR A 355 -1.18 33.14 21.06
CA THR A 355 -0.49 34.40 21.37
C THR A 355 1.02 34.30 21.14
N GLU A 356 1.64 33.21 21.57
CA GLU A 356 3.06 32.95 21.30
C GLU A 356 3.37 32.84 19.79
N MET A 357 2.47 32.26 19.00
CA MET A 357 2.61 32.21 17.54
C MET A 357 2.47 33.60 16.90
N MET A 358 1.48 34.38 17.33
CA MET A 358 1.23 35.74 16.86
C MET A 358 2.40 36.68 17.10
N ALA A 359 3.14 36.48 18.19
CA ALA A 359 4.38 37.22 18.46
C ALA A 359 5.53 36.89 17.48
N VAL A 360 5.44 35.78 16.75
CA VAL A 360 6.41 35.39 15.72
C VAL A 360 5.96 35.82 14.33
N GLN A 361 4.70 35.57 13.98
CA GLN A 361 4.09 35.94 12.69
C GLN A 361 2.55 35.93 12.82
N ASP A 362 1.85 36.74 12.01
CA ASP A 362 0.39 36.68 11.97
C ASP A 362 -0.09 35.32 11.41
N VAL A 363 -0.69 34.52 12.29
CA VAL A 363 -1.25 33.19 12.00
C VAL A 363 -2.77 33.21 11.87
N MET A 364 -3.45 34.31 12.20
CA MET A 364 -4.92 34.37 12.23
C MET A 364 -5.58 34.10 10.87
N PRO A 365 -5.05 34.58 9.72
CA PRO A 365 -5.62 34.22 8.41
C PRO A 365 -5.67 32.72 8.17
N TRP A 366 -4.66 31.98 8.65
CA TRP A 366 -4.61 30.53 8.53
C TRP A 366 -5.65 29.85 9.43
N PHE A 367 -5.81 30.31 10.68
CA PHE A 367 -6.84 29.79 11.60
C PHE A 367 -8.28 30.03 11.11
N ARG A 368 -8.52 31.04 10.28
CA ARG A 368 -9.83 31.24 9.62
C ARG A 368 -10.11 30.16 8.56
N GLN A 369 -9.08 29.70 7.86
CA GLN A 369 -9.18 28.61 6.88
C GLN A 369 -9.24 27.24 7.57
N PHE A 370 -8.56 27.10 8.71
CA PHE A 370 -8.53 25.89 9.53
C PHE A 370 -9.04 26.16 10.95
N PRO A 371 -10.37 26.26 11.16
CA PRO A 371 -10.95 26.53 12.47
C PRO A 371 -10.50 25.50 13.54
N PRO A 372 -10.03 25.94 14.73
CA PRO A 372 -9.58 25.05 15.81
C PRO A 372 -10.59 23.99 16.23
N GLY A 373 -11.89 24.31 16.18
CA GLY A 373 -12.98 23.38 16.49
C GLY A 373 -13.02 22.13 15.61
N LEU A 374 -12.27 22.08 14.50
CA LEU A 374 -12.19 20.91 13.62
C LEU A 374 -10.93 20.06 13.84
N TRP A 375 -9.98 20.49 14.68
CA TRP A 375 -8.68 19.81 14.79
C TRP A 375 -8.00 19.88 16.16
N ALA A 376 -8.19 20.94 16.94
CA ALA A 376 -7.53 21.14 18.22
C ALA A 376 -8.19 20.33 19.34
N VAL A 377 -7.40 19.70 20.20
CA VAL A 377 -7.91 18.88 21.31
C VAL A 377 -8.77 19.69 22.28
N ALA A 378 -8.42 20.95 22.53
CA ALA A 378 -9.17 21.82 23.42
C ALA A 378 -10.64 22.06 22.98
N TYR A 379 -10.89 22.11 21.66
CA TYR A 379 -12.14 22.57 21.06
C TYR A 379 -12.92 21.52 20.27
N PHE A 380 -12.27 20.48 19.77
CA PHE A 380 -12.93 19.44 18.98
C PHE A 380 -13.84 18.58 19.87
N GLU A 381 -15.12 18.47 19.49
CA GLU A 381 -16.14 17.79 20.30
C GLU A 381 -16.07 16.25 20.20
N GLY A 382 -15.60 15.71 19.08
CA GLY A 382 -15.48 14.27 18.89
C GLY A 382 -14.31 13.64 19.65
N VAL A 383 -14.45 12.37 20.00
CA VAL A 383 -13.38 11.62 20.70
C VAL A 383 -12.41 11.01 19.69
N ARG A 384 -11.12 11.31 19.84
CA ARG A 384 -10.06 10.79 18.97
C ARG A 384 -9.19 9.71 19.62
N TYR A 385 -9.30 9.49 20.93
CA TYR A 385 -8.47 8.52 21.67
C TYR A 385 -6.96 8.70 21.44
N GLY A 386 -6.51 9.94 21.24
CA GLY A 386 -5.13 10.28 20.91
C GLY A 386 -4.67 9.95 19.48
N HIS A 387 -5.59 9.64 18.57
CA HIS A 387 -5.30 9.45 17.16
C HIS A 387 -5.44 10.74 16.36
N PHE A 388 -4.42 11.01 15.55
CA PHE A 388 -4.27 12.30 14.90
C PHE A 388 -3.77 12.20 13.45
N SER A 389 -3.43 11.01 12.97
CA SER A 389 -2.71 10.86 11.69
C SER A 389 -3.17 9.67 10.88
N LEU A 390 -3.29 9.91 9.57
CA LEU A 390 -3.55 8.92 8.53
C LEU A 390 -2.30 8.07 8.27
N GLY A 391 -2.44 6.75 8.29
CA GLY A 391 -1.39 5.82 7.83
C GLY A 391 -1.87 4.71 6.90
N ILE A 392 -3.18 4.43 6.88
CA ILE A 392 -3.71 3.29 6.13
C ILE A 392 -3.53 3.45 4.61
N THR A 393 -3.73 4.65 4.10
CA THR A 393 -3.62 4.96 2.67
C THR A 393 -2.22 4.71 2.17
N GLU A 394 -1.21 5.04 2.97
CA GLU A 394 0.18 4.79 2.61
C GLU A 394 0.46 3.28 2.54
N ILE A 395 -0.09 2.50 3.48
CA ILE A 395 0.02 1.03 3.46
C ILE A 395 -0.65 0.45 2.22
N LEU A 396 -1.93 0.76 1.99
CA LEU A 396 -2.70 0.24 0.86
C LEU A 396 -2.13 0.72 -0.48
N TYR A 397 -1.70 1.97 -0.56
CA TYR A 397 -1.05 2.51 -1.76
C TYR A 397 0.30 1.84 -2.01
N ASN A 398 1.09 1.56 -0.99
CA ASN A 398 2.36 0.85 -1.17
C ASN A 398 2.13 -0.56 -1.69
N TRP A 399 1.15 -1.30 -1.15
CA TRP A 399 0.74 -2.60 -1.68
C TRP A 399 0.26 -2.50 -3.13
N ALA A 400 -0.58 -1.51 -3.45
CA ALA A 400 -1.02 -1.28 -4.83
C ALA A 400 0.16 -0.92 -5.75
N LEU A 401 1.12 -0.13 -5.27
CA LEU A 401 2.29 0.31 -6.00
C LEU A 401 3.24 -0.87 -6.33
N GLU A 402 3.38 -1.84 -5.44
CA GLU A 402 4.14 -3.08 -5.67
C GLU A 402 3.61 -3.90 -6.85
N CYS A 403 2.33 -3.73 -7.21
CA CYS A 403 1.64 -4.48 -8.26
C CYS A 403 1.06 -3.59 -9.37
N HIS A 404 1.48 -2.33 -9.46
CA HIS A 404 0.86 -1.34 -10.34
C HIS A 404 1.02 -1.57 -11.85
N GLU A 405 1.93 -2.48 -12.22
CA GLU A 405 2.12 -2.95 -13.60
C GLU A 405 1.38 -4.27 -13.89
N LEU A 406 0.70 -4.84 -12.88
CA LEU A 406 -0.13 -6.03 -13.01
C LEU A 406 -1.59 -5.65 -13.30
N PRO A 407 -2.41 -6.58 -13.86
CA PRO A 407 -3.83 -6.31 -14.03
C PRO A 407 -4.54 -6.11 -12.68
N VAL A 408 -5.64 -5.38 -12.70
CA VAL A 408 -6.35 -4.91 -11.49
C VAL A 408 -6.78 -6.06 -10.56
N VAL A 409 -7.13 -7.23 -11.08
CA VAL A 409 -7.48 -8.41 -10.28
C VAL A 409 -6.28 -8.89 -9.46
N GLN A 410 -5.08 -8.94 -10.05
CA GLN A 410 -3.86 -9.33 -9.35
C GLN A 410 -3.46 -8.29 -8.30
N MET A 411 -3.69 -7.00 -8.57
CA MET A 411 -3.52 -5.96 -7.55
C MET A 411 -4.49 -6.15 -6.36
N MET A 412 -5.76 -6.49 -6.62
CA MET A 412 -6.72 -6.78 -5.56
C MET A 412 -6.36 -8.05 -4.79
N GLU A 413 -5.90 -9.09 -5.47
CA GLU A 413 -5.41 -10.32 -4.82
C GLU A 413 -4.18 -10.06 -3.97
N HIS A 414 -3.24 -9.22 -4.41
CA HIS A 414 -2.10 -8.83 -3.57
C HIS A 414 -2.56 -8.12 -2.30
N ILE A 415 -3.47 -7.14 -2.41
CA ILE A 415 -4.06 -6.47 -1.23
C ILE A 415 -4.77 -7.47 -0.32
N ARG A 416 -5.53 -8.42 -0.86
CA ARG A 416 -6.18 -9.47 -0.07
C ARG A 416 -5.16 -10.33 0.69
N HIS A 417 -4.08 -10.76 0.03
CA HIS A 417 -3.02 -11.53 0.68
C HIS A 417 -2.37 -10.74 1.82
N GLN A 418 -2.05 -9.47 1.59
CA GLN A 418 -1.46 -8.62 2.63
C GLN A 418 -2.41 -8.43 3.82
N LEU A 419 -3.72 -8.24 3.57
CA LEU A 419 -4.72 -8.18 4.62
C LEU A 419 -4.84 -9.51 5.38
N ALA A 420 -4.83 -10.65 4.69
CA ALA A 420 -4.91 -11.96 5.35
C ALA A 420 -3.69 -12.20 6.27
N SER A 421 -2.47 -11.93 5.78
CA SER A 421 -1.25 -12.02 6.59
C SER A 421 -1.31 -11.06 7.78
N TRP A 422 -1.76 -9.82 7.57
CA TRP A 422 -1.93 -8.83 8.62
C TRP A 422 -2.84 -9.33 9.74
N PHE A 423 -4.00 -9.91 9.40
CA PHE A 423 -4.94 -10.44 10.40
C PHE A 423 -4.31 -11.60 11.19
N ILE A 424 -3.60 -12.52 10.53
CA ILE A 424 -2.95 -13.66 11.17
C ILE A 424 -1.84 -13.20 12.13
N GLU A 425 -0.98 -12.28 11.70
CA GLU A 425 0.09 -11.72 12.53
C GLU A 425 -0.49 -11.09 13.81
N ARG A 426 -1.60 -10.35 13.68
CA ARG A 426 -2.29 -9.68 14.79
C ARG A 426 -2.93 -10.69 15.75
N GLN A 427 -3.56 -11.74 15.23
CA GLN A 427 -4.06 -12.84 16.05
C GLN A 427 -2.93 -13.48 16.87
N ASN A 428 -1.81 -13.80 16.23
CA ASN A 428 -0.66 -14.45 16.88
C ASN A 428 -0.05 -13.55 17.97
N MET A 429 0.09 -12.25 17.71
CA MET A 429 0.55 -11.29 18.73
C MET A 429 -0.37 -11.30 19.94
N ALA A 430 -1.69 -11.25 19.72
CA ALA A 430 -2.68 -11.21 20.79
C ALA A 430 -2.75 -12.49 21.64
N MET A 431 -2.35 -13.65 21.10
CA MET A 431 -2.27 -14.90 21.86
C MET A 431 -1.22 -14.83 22.98
N SER A 432 -0.16 -14.04 22.80
CA SER A 432 0.91 -13.88 23.80
C SER A 432 0.53 -12.99 24.98
N TRP A 433 -0.59 -12.25 24.90
CA TRP A 433 -0.97 -11.25 25.90
C TRP A 433 -1.86 -11.83 27.00
N GLY A 434 -1.36 -11.84 28.24
CA GLY A 434 -2.12 -12.24 29.43
C GLY A 434 -2.76 -11.08 30.20
N SER A 435 -2.48 -9.83 29.84
CA SER A 435 -2.98 -8.63 30.52
C SER A 435 -4.45 -8.34 30.19
N ILE A 436 -5.08 -7.51 31.04
CA ILE A 436 -6.44 -6.98 30.79
C ILE A 436 -6.43 -6.04 29.58
N LEU A 437 -5.44 -5.15 29.54
CA LEU A 437 -5.29 -4.12 28.52
C LEU A 437 -4.19 -4.47 27.52
N VAL A 438 -4.32 -3.92 26.31
CA VAL A 438 -3.28 -4.03 25.28
C VAL A 438 -1.98 -3.35 25.73
N PRO A 439 -0.83 -3.74 25.17
CA PRO A 439 0.48 -3.25 25.63
C PRO A 439 0.61 -1.72 25.65
N SER A 440 0.03 -1.00 24.68
CA SER A 440 0.08 0.46 24.66
C SER A 440 -0.65 1.11 25.83
N ALA A 441 -1.80 0.57 26.20
CA ALA A 441 -2.63 1.09 27.29
C ALA A 441 -2.06 0.70 28.65
N GLU A 442 -1.54 -0.54 28.77
CA GLU A 442 -0.85 -1.00 29.98
C GLU A 442 0.37 -0.13 30.28
N LYS A 443 1.13 0.27 29.25
CA LYS A 443 2.24 1.21 29.38
C LYS A 443 1.78 2.57 29.92
N LEU A 444 0.73 3.16 29.34
CA LEU A 444 0.21 4.46 29.77
C LEU A 444 -0.32 4.43 31.20
N ILE A 445 -0.99 3.34 31.61
CA ILE A 445 -1.44 3.17 32.99
C ILE A 445 -0.25 3.01 33.94
N SER A 446 0.77 2.25 33.56
CA SER A 446 1.97 2.08 34.38
C SER A 446 2.69 3.42 34.62
N GLU A 447 2.79 4.26 33.58
CA GLU A 447 3.30 5.62 33.67
C GLU A 447 2.42 6.49 34.59
N ALA A 448 1.09 6.44 34.42
CA ALA A 448 0.16 7.18 35.27
C ALA A 448 0.23 6.77 36.75
N ILE A 449 0.40 5.48 37.06
CA ILE A 449 0.58 4.95 38.42
C ILE A 449 1.93 5.38 39.02
N ALA A 450 2.98 5.48 38.20
CA ALA A 450 4.27 5.97 38.67
C ALA A 450 4.17 7.46 39.06
N ASP A 451 3.57 8.27 38.17
CA ASP A 451 3.37 9.71 38.37
C ASP A 451 2.40 10.01 39.52
N SER A 452 1.43 9.14 39.77
CA SER A 452 0.40 9.35 40.79
C SER A 452 0.95 9.44 42.21
N ARG A 453 2.14 8.89 42.45
CA ARG A 453 2.82 8.86 43.76
C ARG A 453 3.24 10.24 44.25
N CYS A 454 3.32 11.21 43.35
CA CYS A 454 3.72 12.58 43.65
C CYS A 454 2.56 13.47 44.12
N TYR A 455 1.34 12.93 44.20
CA TYR A 455 0.15 13.71 44.54
C TYR A 455 -0.39 13.41 45.93
N GLN A 456 -0.88 14.45 46.59
CA GLN A 456 -1.68 14.31 47.80
C GLN A 456 -3.15 14.14 47.40
N VAL A 457 -3.80 13.12 48.00
CA VAL A 457 -5.21 12.80 47.74
C VAL A 457 -6.05 13.24 48.92
N LEU A 458 -7.01 14.14 48.68
CA LEU A 458 -8.02 14.55 49.64
C LEU A 458 -9.37 14.01 49.16
N ARG A 459 -10.01 13.17 49.97
CA ARG A 459 -11.28 12.55 49.63
C ARG A 459 -12.44 13.46 50.04
N ALA A 460 -13.22 13.93 49.08
CA ALA A 460 -14.41 14.74 49.36
C ALA A 460 -15.61 13.87 49.73
N ASN A 461 -15.84 12.79 48.99
CA ASN A 461 -16.89 11.81 49.28
C ASN A 461 -16.52 10.41 48.76
N LYS A 462 -17.51 9.53 48.54
CA LYS A 462 -17.26 8.16 48.08
C LYS A 462 -16.60 8.11 46.69
N VAL A 463 -16.91 9.06 45.81
CA VAL A 463 -16.56 9.04 44.39
C VAL A 463 -15.75 10.26 43.93
N GLU A 464 -15.78 11.37 44.66
CA GLU A 464 -15.05 12.62 44.33
C GLU A 464 -13.83 12.85 45.21
N PHE A 465 -12.75 13.32 44.57
CA PHE A 465 -11.44 13.52 45.15
C PHE A 465 -10.81 14.83 44.65
N GLU A 466 -10.11 15.51 45.54
CA GLU A 466 -9.19 16.59 45.21
C GLU A 466 -7.76 16.04 45.21
N ILE A 467 -7.08 16.21 44.07
CA ILE A 467 -5.72 15.75 43.84
C ILE A 467 -4.81 16.96 43.81
N VAL A 468 -4.02 17.12 44.88
CA VAL A 468 -3.16 18.28 45.09
C VAL A 468 -1.75 17.97 44.57
N SER A 469 -1.25 18.86 43.71
CA SER A 469 0.12 18.88 43.20
C SER A 469 0.80 20.20 43.60
N SER A 470 2.10 20.32 43.35
CA SER A 470 2.84 21.57 43.61
C SER A 470 2.35 22.78 42.81
N GLU A 471 1.74 22.57 41.65
CA GLU A 471 1.34 23.65 40.74
C GLU A 471 -0.16 23.92 40.73
N ARG A 472 -0.99 22.89 40.93
CA ARG A 472 -2.45 22.98 40.80
C ARG A 472 -3.20 21.89 41.57
N THR A 473 -4.49 22.12 41.81
CA THR A 473 -5.43 21.09 42.31
C THR A 473 -6.32 20.59 41.17
N ASN A 474 -6.48 19.27 41.06
CA ASN A 474 -7.37 18.65 40.09
C ASN A 474 -8.50 17.89 40.79
N ILE A 475 -9.73 18.04 40.29
CA ILE A 475 -10.90 17.32 40.79
C ILE A 475 -11.06 16.04 39.96
N VAL A 476 -11.25 14.91 40.63
CA VAL A 476 -11.48 13.60 40.02
C VAL A 476 -12.79 13.02 40.55
N ASP A 477 -13.63 12.53 39.64
CA ASP A 477 -14.77 11.68 39.95
C ASP A 477 -14.55 10.32 39.29
N ILE A 478 -14.38 9.29 40.11
CA ILE A 478 -14.08 7.93 39.66
C ILE A 478 -15.30 7.20 39.11
N GLN A 479 -16.52 7.61 39.49
CA GLN A 479 -17.76 7.00 39.03
C GLN A 479 -18.10 7.47 37.62
N THR A 480 -18.03 8.79 37.38
CA THR A 480 -18.28 9.38 36.06
C THR A 480 -17.05 9.37 35.15
N ARG A 481 -15.90 8.87 35.65
CA ARG A 481 -14.60 8.81 34.95
C ARG A 481 -14.12 10.19 34.50
N PHE A 482 -14.35 11.18 35.36
CA PHE A 482 -14.06 12.58 35.10
C PHE A 482 -12.77 12.98 35.82
N CYS A 483 -11.95 13.80 35.16
CA CYS A 483 -10.88 14.55 35.81
C CYS A 483 -10.82 15.96 35.23
N SER A 484 -10.64 16.99 36.07
CA SER A 484 -10.56 18.37 35.60
C SER A 484 -9.35 18.65 34.69
N CYS A 485 -8.36 17.73 34.64
CA CYS A 485 -7.28 17.79 33.66
C CYS A 485 -7.70 17.38 32.22
N ARG A 486 -8.94 16.91 32.02
CA ARG A 486 -9.54 16.44 30.75
C ARG A 486 -8.91 15.21 30.08
N ARG A 487 -7.73 14.76 30.51
CA ARG A 487 -7.03 13.63 29.88
C ARG A 487 -7.85 12.33 29.89
N TRP A 488 -8.54 12.03 30.99
CA TRP A 488 -9.30 10.77 31.08
C TRP A 488 -10.45 10.75 30.06
N GLN A 489 -11.15 11.86 29.92
CA GLN A 489 -12.26 12.03 28.99
C GLN A 489 -11.81 12.00 27.53
N ILE A 490 -10.67 12.63 27.21
CA ILE A 490 -10.17 12.75 25.84
C ILE A 490 -9.53 11.44 25.34
N TYR A 491 -8.76 10.77 26.21
CA TYR A 491 -8.01 9.57 25.84
C TYR A 491 -8.72 8.26 26.19
N GLY A 492 -9.70 8.29 27.09
CA GLY A 492 -10.40 7.09 27.57
C GLY A 492 -9.56 6.23 28.53
N ILE A 493 -8.42 6.73 29.01
CA ILE A 493 -7.52 6.04 29.94
C ILE A 493 -7.32 6.93 31.18
N PRO A 494 -7.36 6.37 32.41
CA PRO A 494 -7.09 7.14 33.63
C PRO A 494 -5.76 7.91 33.55
N CYS A 495 -5.80 9.19 33.87
CA CYS A 495 -4.58 10.01 34.03
C CYS A 495 -3.94 9.75 35.39
N ALA A 496 -2.75 10.33 35.64
CA ALA A 496 -2.07 10.17 36.93
C ALA A 496 -2.89 10.65 38.13
N HIS A 497 -3.72 11.71 37.98
CA HIS A 497 -4.64 12.15 39.03
C HIS A 497 -5.73 11.11 39.32
N ALA A 498 -6.30 10.53 38.27
CA ALA A 498 -7.31 9.47 38.38
C ALA A 498 -6.72 8.21 39.01
N ALA A 499 -5.50 7.83 38.61
CA ALA A 499 -4.77 6.73 39.22
C ALA A 499 -4.54 6.97 40.72
N ALA A 500 -4.17 8.18 41.14
CA ALA A 500 -4.02 8.52 42.56
C ALA A 500 -5.32 8.30 43.36
N ALA A 501 -6.45 8.79 42.84
CA ALA A 501 -7.77 8.62 43.46
C ALA A 501 -8.15 7.13 43.58
N LEU A 502 -8.02 6.37 42.49
CA LEU A 502 -8.36 4.94 42.42
C LEU A 502 -7.50 4.10 43.36
N LEU A 503 -6.18 4.33 43.36
CA LEU A 503 -5.26 3.63 44.24
C LEU A 503 -5.55 3.92 45.72
N SER A 504 -5.97 5.15 46.06
CA SER A 504 -6.38 5.49 47.43
C SER A 504 -7.62 4.73 47.90
N CYS A 505 -8.41 4.19 46.96
CA CYS A 505 -9.57 3.33 47.24
C CYS A 505 -9.24 1.83 47.21
N GLY A 506 -8.00 1.45 46.86
CA GLY A 506 -7.61 0.06 46.67
C GLY A 506 -8.11 -0.57 45.35
N GLU A 507 -8.52 0.25 44.39
CA GLU A 507 -9.04 -0.20 43.10
C GLU A 507 -7.92 -0.46 42.07
N ASP A 508 -8.14 -1.42 41.15
CA ASP A 508 -7.24 -1.60 40.00
C ASP A 508 -7.56 -0.59 38.90
N VAL A 509 -6.63 0.35 38.69
CA VAL A 509 -6.71 1.43 37.69
C VAL A 509 -7.04 0.91 36.28
N ARG A 510 -6.63 -0.32 35.94
CA ARG A 510 -6.84 -0.93 34.62
C ARG A 510 -8.32 -1.10 34.26
N ILE A 511 -9.15 -1.41 35.24
CA ILE A 511 -10.59 -1.69 35.07
C ILE A 511 -11.35 -0.40 34.65
N TYR A 512 -10.75 0.75 34.93
CA TYR A 512 -11.31 2.08 34.67
C TYR A 512 -10.93 2.65 33.30
N ALA A 513 -10.09 1.95 32.52
CA ALA A 513 -9.88 2.27 31.12
C ALA A 513 -11.12 1.92 30.28
N HIS A 514 -11.28 2.63 29.16
CA HIS A 514 -12.34 2.32 28.21
C HIS A 514 -12.15 0.90 27.64
N ASP A 515 -13.22 0.12 27.51
CA ASP A 515 -13.17 -1.29 27.13
C ASP A 515 -12.51 -1.52 25.75
N CYS A 516 -12.55 -0.53 24.87
CA CYS A 516 -11.88 -0.55 23.57
C CYS A 516 -10.35 -0.69 23.63
N PHE A 517 -9.71 -0.55 24.80
CA PHE A 517 -8.29 -0.80 25.03
C PHE A 517 -8.00 -2.21 25.56
N SER A 518 -9.02 -3.06 25.72
CA SER A 518 -8.82 -4.41 26.25
C SER A 518 -8.18 -5.36 25.24
N VAL A 519 -7.41 -6.32 25.74
CA VAL A 519 -6.90 -7.45 24.93
C VAL A 519 -8.06 -8.24 24.32
N ARG A 520 -9.19 -8.35 25.04
CA ARG A 520 -10.41 -8.98 24.54
C ARG A 520 -10.92 -8.30 23.27
N LYS A 521 -11.03 -6.96 23.26
CA LYS A 521 -11.44 -6.20 22.08
C LYS A 521 -10.43 -6.38 20.94
N TYR A 522 -9.13 -6.33 21.23
CA TYR A 522 -8.12 -6.61 20.21
C TYR A 522 -8.30 -7.99 19.54
N ARG A 523 -8.47 -9.05 20.34
CA ARG A 523 -8.72 -10.41 19.83
C ARG A 523 -9.99 -10.49 19.01
N GLU A 524 -11.06 -9.84 19.47
CA GLU A 524 -12.35 -9.78 18.78
C GLU A 524 -12.22 -9.08 17.41
N ALA A 525 -11.43 -7.99 17.31
CA ALA A 525 -11.20 -7.24 16.08
C ALA A 525 -10.61 -8.10 14.96
N TYR A 526 -9.67 -8.99 15.31
CA TYR A 526 -8.99 -9.85 14.34
C TYR A 526 -9.51 -11.30 14.35
N SER A 527 -10.63 -11.60 15.00
CA SER A 527 -11.10 -12.98 15.21
C SER A 527 -11.53 -13.72 13.93
N GLN A 528 -11.87 -12.99 12.87
CA GLN A 528 -12.38 -13.55 11.62
C GLN A 528 -11.25 -13.66 10.58
N PRO A 529 -11.13 -14.78 9.86
CA PRO A 529 -10.13 -14.95 8.81
C PRO A 529 -10.54 -14.28 7.49
N ILE A 530 -9.55 -14.03 6.64
CA ILE A 530 -9.74 -13.70 5.22
C ILE A 530 -9.23 -14.88 4.39
N PHE A 531 -10.15 -15.56 3.71
CA PHE A 531 -9.88 -16.78 2.96
C PHE A 531 -9.31 -16.50 1.56
N PRO A 532 -8.48 -17.42 1.03
CA PRO A 532 -7.96 -17.35 -0.32
C PRO A 532 -9.07 -17.41 -1.38
N VAL A 533 -8.80 -16.76 -2.51
CA VAL A 533 -9.58 -16.90 -3.74
C VAL A 533 -8.88 -17.96 -4.61
N PRO A 534 -9.60 -19.00 -5.09
CA PRO A 534 -9.05 -19.98 -6.01
C PRO A 534 -8.46 -19.33 -7.26
N ASP A 535 -7.48 -20.01 -7.86
CA ASP A 535 -6.91 -19.57 -9.13
C ASP A 535 -7.98 -19.39 -10.20
N ARG A 536 -7.74 -18.46 -11.12
CA ARG A 536 -8.65 -18.15 -12.22
C ARG A 536 -9.04 -19.39 -13.03
N SER A 537 -8.14 -20.35 -13.21
CA SER A 537 -8.44 -21.62 -13.90
C SER A 537 -9.59 -22.41 -13.27
N CYS A 538 -9.91 -22.16 -12.00
CA CYS A 538 -10.97 -22.82 -11.24
C CYS A 538 -12.28 -22.03 -11.19
N TRP A 539 -12.35 -20.85 -11.81
CA TRP A 539 -13.56 -20.04 -11.84
C TRP A 539 -14.51 -20.67 -12.85
N THR A 540 -15.45 -21.49 -12.40
CA THR A 540 -16.49 -22.04 -13.27
C THR A 540 -17.26 -20.88 -13.90
N GLU A 541 -17.29 -20.82 -15.24
CA GLU A 541 -18.23 -19.96 -15.96
C GLU A 541 -19.64 -20.31 -15.47
N ALA A 542 -20.34 -19.33 -14.91
CA ALA A 542 -21.69 -19.53 -14.41
C ALA A 542 -22.63 -19.76 -15.62
N GLY A 543 -22.72 -21.00 -16.10
CA GLY A 543 -23.57 -21.31 -17.24
C GLY A 543 -23.36 -22.68 -17.86
N THR A 544 -23.66 -23.75 -17.13
CA THR A 544 -24.32 -24.94 -17.70
C THR A 544 -24.89 -25.80 -16.56
N GLY A 545 -26.22 -25.90 -16.50
CA GLY A 545 -26.93 -27.00 -15.82
C GLY A 545 -27.16 -26.88 -14.31
N SER A 546 -28.12 -26.04 -13.92
CA SER A 546 -29.09 -26.46 -12.89
C SER A 546 -30.41 -25.73 -13.15
N GLU A 547 -31.37 -26.47 -13.68
CA GLU A 547 -32.73 -26.02 -13.88
C GLU A 547 -33.41 -25.85 -12.53
N GLY A 548 -33.98 -24.67 -12.28
CA GLY A 548 -34.87 -24.48 -11.13
C GLY A 548 -34.98 -23.04 -10.65
N SER A 549 -36.10 -22.42 -11.02
CA SER A 549 -36.81 -21.30 -10.37
C SER A 549 -36.40 -19.84 -10.65
N GLY A 550 -37.36 -19.10 -11.26
CA GLY A 550 -37.53 -17.64 -11.15
C GLY A 550 -37.39 -16.83 -12.45
N PRO A 551 -38.47 -16.28 -13.04
CA PRO A 551 -38.38 -15.38 -14.18
C PRO A 551 -38.12 -13.94 -13.70
N GLY A 552 -36.95 -13.38 -14.02
CA GLY A 552 -36.73 -11.94 -13.92
C GLY A 552 -35.33 -11.51 -13.45
N LEU A 553 -34.34 -11.60 -14.34
CA LEU A 553 -33.29 -10.59 -14.61
C LEU A 553 -32.28 -11.26 -15.55
N GLY A 554 -32.05 -10.67 -16.73
CA GLY A 554 -31.12 -11.20 -17.72
C GLY A 554 -29.71 -11.34 -17.13
N LYS A 555 -29.25 -12.58 -16.92
CA LYS A 555 -27.85 -12.91 -16.65
C LYS A 555 -27.03 -12.74 -17.94
N GLY A 556 -26.83 -11.49 -18.35
CA GLY A 556 -25.75 -11.13 -19.24
C GLY A 556 -24.47 -11.00 -18.40
N GLU A 557 -23.43 -11.76 -18.75
CA GLU A 557 -22.12 -11.63 -18.12
C GLU A 557 -21.65 -10.17 -18.24
N LEU A 558 -21.49 -9.48 -17.11
CA LEU A 558 -21.06 -8.07 -17.10
C LEU A 558 -19.62 -8.01 -17.63
N VAL A 559 -19.43 -7.66 -18.91
CA VAL A 559 -18.09 -7.50 -19.48
C VAL A 559 -17.67 -6.04 -19.34
N LEU A 560 -16.68 -5.78 -18.46
CA LEU A 560 -16.15 -4.44 -18.25
C LEU A 560 -14.96 -4.16 -19.17
N ARG A 561 -14.97 -2.97 -19.79
CA ARG A 561 -13.79 -2.41 -20.46
C ARG A 561 -12.93 -1.61 -19.46
N PRO A 562 -11.66 -1.34 -19.76
CA PRO A 562 -10.85 -0.46 -18.92
C PRO A 562 -11.43 0.96 -18.80
N PRO A 563 -11.01 1.74 -17.79
CA PRO A 563 -11.43 3.14 -17.68
C PRO A 563 -10.86 3.97 -18.83
N LYS A 564 -11.54 5.08 -19.14
CA LYS A 564 -11.11 6.01 -20.19
C LYS A 564 -9.89 6.84 -19.77
N THR A 565 -9.69 7.03 -18.46
CA THR A 565 -8.58 7.78 -17.89
C THR A 565 -7.26 7.02 -18.10
N ARG A 566 -6.46 7.50 -19.06
CA ARG A 566 -5.15 6.93 -19.39
C ARG A 566 -4.03 7.83 -18.95
N ARG A 567 -2.90 7.20 -18.64
CA ARG A 567 -1.70 7.92 -18.32
C ARG A 567 -1.16 8.67 -19.55
N PRO A 568 -0.79 9.97 -19.43
CA PRO A 568 -0.19 10.71 -20.54
C PRO A 568 1.21 10.17 -20.91
N PRO A 569 1.68 10.36 -22.16
CA PRO A 569 3.00 9.94 -22.59
C PRO A 569 4.12 10.59 -21.75
N GLY A 570 5.06 9.79 -21.20
CA GLY A 570 6.21 10.30 -20.45
C GLY A 570 6.72 9.39 -19.34
N ARG A 571 7.98 9.62 -18.89
CA ARG A 571 8.65 8.82 -17.85
C ARG A 571 7.95 8.96 -16.49
N PRO A 572 7.68 7.85 -15.76
CA PRO A 572 7.02 7.92 -14.46
C PRO A 572 7.93 8.60 -13.43
N LYS A 573 7.38 9.53 -12.64
CA LYS A 573 7.97 9.93 -11.36
C LYS A 573 7.42 9.02 -10.26
N MET A 574 8.20 8.03 -9.84
CA MET A 574 7.89 7.26 -8.64
C MET A 574 8.29 8.06 -7.41
N LYS A 575 7.39 8.91 -6.90
CA LYS A 575 7.45 9.34 -5.50
C LYS A 575 6.74 8.29 -4.66
N VAL A 576 7.47 7.75 -3.68
CA VAL A 576 6.96 6.90 -2.60
C VAL A 576 6.39 7.83 -1.53
N LEU A 577 5.19 7.56 -1.04
CA LEU A 577 4.65 8.24 0.14
C LEU A 577 5.48 7.77 1.33
N LYS A 578 6.12 8.69 2.04
CA LYS A 578 6.97 8.38 3.20
C LYS A 578 6.19 8.61 4.48
N ILE A 579 6.13 7.59 5.33
CA ILE A 579 5.77 7.72 6.74
C ILE A 579 6.78 8.67 7.41
N GLU A 580 6.43 9.95 7.61
CA GLU A 580 7.11 10.76 8.61
C GLU A 580 6.50 10.40 9.97
N SER A 581 7.29 9.77 10.86
CA SER A 581 6.81 9.47 12.21
C SER A 581 6.50 10.78 12.97
N LEU A 582 5.23 11.09 13.17
CA LEU A 582 4.77 12.24 13.95
C LEU A 582 5.02 12.07 15.47
N LYS A 583 5.45 10.88 15.91
CA LYS A 583 5.68 10.55 17.33
C LYS A 583 6.93 11.17 17.96
N ARG A 584 7.71 11.99 17.26
CA ARG A 584 8.87 12.67 17.84
C ARG A 584 8.86 14.15 17.45
N PRO A 585 8.90 15.08 18.41
CA PRO A 585 9.43 16.41 18.13
C PRO A 585 10.81 16.19 17.50
N LYS A 586 11.00 16.61 16.24
CA LYS A 586 12.33 16.58 15.64
C LYS A 586 13.21 17.40 16.56
N ARG A 587 14.24 16.76 17.15
CA ARG A 587 15.17 17.39 18.10
C ARG A 587 15.65 18.69 17.48
N ILE A 588 15.33 19.81 18.12
CA ILE A 588 15.75 21.13 17.65
C ILE A 588 17.28 21.12 17.74
N VAL A 589 17.93 21.07 16.58
CA VAL A 589 19.39 20.95 16.51
C VAL A 589 19.97 22.32 16.85
N GLN A 590 20.87 22.37 17.82
CA GLN A 590 21.67 23.55 18.10
C GLN A 590 22.86 23.58 17.14
N CYS A 591 23.04 24.70 16.46
CA CYS A 591 24.15 24.88 15.54
C CYS A 591 25.47 24.95 16.31
N GLY A 592 26.40 24.03 16.07
CA GLY A 592 27.74 24.06 16.69
C GLY A 592 28.64 25.23 16.25
N ARG A 593 28.19 26.12 15.36
CA ARG A 593 28.91 27.34 14.92
C ARG A 593 28.37 28.61 15.57
N CYS A 594 27.06 28.86 15.45
CA CYS A 594 26.45 30.09 15.98
C CYS A 594 25.62 29.86 17.26
N HIS A 595 25.56 28.63 17.75
CA HIS A 595 24.81 28.21 18.94
C HIS A 595 23.29 28.48 18.89
N LEU A 596 22.77 28.94 17.75
CA LEU A 596 21.34 29.14 17.53
C LEU A 596 20.63 27.82 17.20
N LEU A 597 19.39 27.74 17.63
CA LEU A 597 18.49 26.60 17.40
C LEU A 597 17.92 26.61 15.98
N GLY A 598 17.63 25.43 15.42
CA GLY A 598 16.83 25.29 14.19
C GLY A 598 17.62 25.02 12.91
N HIS A 599 18.96 24.93 12.98
CA HIS A 599 19.79 24.49 11.85
C HIS A 599 21.07 23.78 12.31
N SER A 600 21.60 22.89 11.47
CA SER A 600 22.89 22.21 11.72
C SER A 600 24.07 23.10 11.34
N GLN A 601 25.25 22.85 11.90
CA GLN A 601 26.51 23.52 11.53
C GLN A 601 26.77 23.58 10.01
N LYS A 602 26.38 22.52 9.27
CA LYS A 602 26.50 22.43 7.80
C LYS A 602 25.62 23.42 7.01
N LYS A 603 24.55 23.94 7.62
CA LYS A 603 23.57 24.85 7.01
C LYS A 603 23.63 26.25 7.63
N CYS A 604 24.67 26.53 8.41
CA CYS A 604 24.85 27.81 9.06
C CYS A 604 25.32 28.85 8.03
N THR A 605 24.62 29.98 7.96
CA THR A 605 24.94 31.11 7.07
C THR A 605 26.00 32.05 7.66
N LEU A 606 26.38 31.84 8.93
CA LEU A 606 27.54 32.51 9.53
C LEU A 606 28.79 32.05 8.75
N ARG A 607 29.38 32.97 7.98
CA ARG A 607 30.66 32.74 7.31
C ARG A 607 31.75 32.73 8.39
N VAL A 608 32.71 31.82 8.21
CA VAL A 608 33.87 31.62 9.12
C VAL A 608 34.65 32.92 9.26
#